data_AF-A0A8S4REW1-F1
#
_entry.id   AF-A0A8S4REW1-F1
#
_cell.length_a   1.000
_cell.length_b   1.000
_cell.length_c   1.000
_cell.angle_alpha   90.00
_cell.angle_beta   90.00
_cell.angle_gamma   90.00
#
_symmetry.space_group_name_H-M   'P 1'
#
loop_
_entity.id
_entity.type
_entity.pdbx_description
1 polymer ?
#
loop_
_entity_poly.entity_id
_entity_poly.type
_entity_poly.pdbx_seq_one_letter_code
_entity_poly.pdbx_strand_id
1 'polypeptide(L)'
;MGLIRRLRVTQRAMERAMLGVSLRDQIKNVEIRRRTRVIDIAQRVAKLKWEWAGQIVGRKDGLWGPKVPEWQPNTGKRSVGRPPKSLDPRGTKPWNLKLPTYVQQWTSIG
;
A
#
# COMPACT_ATOMS: atom_id res chain seq x y z
N MET A 1 0.73 -5.72 -12.06
CA MET A 1 0.27 -4.32 -11.94
C MET A 1 -1.24 -4.09 -12.15
N GLY A 2 -2.07 -5.09 -12.48
CA GLY A 2 -3.47 -4.83 -12.89
C GLY A 2 -4.57 -4.87 -11.81
N LEU A 3 -4.33 -5.49 -10.65
CA LEU A 3 -5.42 -5.79 -9.71
C LEU A 3 -5.99 -4.55 -9.01
N ILE A 4 -5.12 -3.66 -8.51
CA ILE A 4 -5.53 -2.40 -7.85
C ILE A 4 -6.30 -1.50 -8.83
N ARG A 5 -5.89 -1.46 -10.10
CA ARG A 5 -6.60 -0.70 -11.14
C ARG A 5 -8.01 -1.24 -11.36
N ARG A 6 -8.19 -2.57 -11.44
CA ARG A 6 -9.53 -3.19 -11.58
C ARG A 6 -10.41 -2.92 -10.36
N LEU A 7 -9.84 -2.99 -9.15
CA LEU A 7 -10.53 -2.63 -7.91
C LEU A 7 -10.95 -1.16 -7.88
N ARG A 8 -10.10 -0.24 -8.34
CA ARG A 8 -10.46 1.18 -8.48
C ARG A 8 -11.59 1.39 -9.48
N VAL A 9 -11.54 0.72 -10.63
CA VAL A 9 -12.60 0.82 -11.66
C VAL A 9 -13.94 0.31 -11.14
N THR A 10 -13.95 -0.85 -10.48
CA THR A 10 -15.16 -1.42 -9.87
C THR A 10 -15.71 -0.51 -8.76
N GLN A 11 -14.86 0.01 -7.87
CA GLN A 11 -15.27 1.01 -6.89
C GLN A 11 -15.92 2.23 -7.56
N ARG A 12 -15.34 2.76 -8.64
CA ARG A 12 -15.92 3.91 -9.36
C ARG A 12 -17.25 3.62 -10.04
N ALA A 13 -17.45 2.40 -10.54
CA ALA A 13 -18.74 2.00 -11.08
C ALA A 13 -19.80 1.95 -9.97
N MET A 14 -19.47 1.37 -8.81
CA MET A 14 -20.37 1.30 -7.66
C MET A 14 -20.72 2.68 -7.10
N GLU A 15 -19.74 3.57 -6.93
CA GLU A 15 -19.99 4.94 -6.45
C GLU A 15 -20.90 5.74 -7.39
N ARG A 16 -20.79 5.53 -8.71
CA ARG A 16 -21.70 6.15 -9.69
C ARG A 16 -23.12 5.61 -9.58
N ALA A 17 -23.25 4.29 -9.43
CA ALA A 17 -24.55 3.64 -9.23
C ALA A 17 -25.24 4.12 -7.95
N MET A 18 -24.48 4.27 -6.84
CA MET A 18 -25.00 4.81 -5.57
C MET A 18 -25.54 6.23 -5.68
N LEU A 19 -24.92 7.06 -6.51
CA LEU A 19 -25.36 8.45 -6.74
C LEU A 19 -26.37 8.59 -7.89
N GLY A 20 -26.67 7.51 -8.62
CA GLY A 20 -27.53 7.55 -9.80
C GLY A 20 -26.95 8.38 -10.96
N VAL A 21 -25.63 8.57 -11.02
CA VAL A 21 -24.98 9.43 -12.02
C VAL A 21 -24.45 8.64 -13.20
N SER A 22 -24.68 9.17 -14.40
CA SER A 22 -24.24 8.59 -15.65
C SER A 22 -22.89 9.18 -16.10
N LEU A 23 -22.28 8.59 -17.14
CA LEU A 23 -21.09 9.18 -17.76
C LEU A 23 -21.38 10.50 -18.48
N ARG A 24 -22.64 10.76 -18.85
CA ARG A 24 -23.06 12.00 -19.56
C ARG A 24 -23.02 13.22 -18.66
N ASP A 25 -23.15 13.02 -17.35
CA ASP A 25 -23.14 14.12 -16.38
C ASP A 25 -21.74 14.73 -16.22
N GLN A 26 -20.71 14.09 -16.77
CA GLN A 26 -19.30 14.52 -16.76
C GLN A 26 -18.78 14.95 -15.38
N ILE A 27 -19.35 14.39 -14.32
CA ILE A 27 -18.98 14.72 -12.94
C ILE A 27 -17.56 14.21 -12.67
N LYS A 28 -16.71 15.11 -12.17
CA LYS A 28 -15.32 14.78 -11.83
C LYS A 28 -15.28 13.70 -10.75
N ASN A 29 -14.36 12.76 -10.93
CA ASN A 29 -14.10 11.68 -9.98
C ASN A 29 -13.81 12.16 -8.55
N VAL A 30 -13.27 13.36 -8.37
CA VAL A 30 -13.02 13.97 -7.05
C VAL A 30 -14.33 14.31 -6.34
N GLU A 31 -15.30 14.86 -7.07
CA GLU A 31 -16.61 15.22 -6.55
C GLU A 31 -17.42 13.99 -6.15
N ILE A 32 -17.36 12.91 -6.95
CA ILE A 32 -17.96 11.60 -6.61
C ILE A 32 -17.41 11.07 -5.27
N ARG A 33 -16.09 11.20 -5.02
CA ARG A 33 -15.49 10.80 -3.72
C ARG A 33 -15.98 11.68 -2.58
N ARG A 34 -16.05 12.99 -2.81
CA ARG A 34 -16.50 13.95 -1.80
C ARG A 34 -17.92 13.66 -1.33
N ARG A 35 -18.81 13.31 -2.26
CA ARG A 35 -20.22 12.99 -1.99
C ARG A 35 -20.39 11.65 -1.29
N THR A 36 -19.72 10.60 -1.78
CA THR A 36 -19.88 9.24 -1.23
C THR A 36 -19.10 9.02 0.06
N ARG A 37 -17.98 9.73 0.27
CA ARG A 37 -17.05 9.58 1.41
C ARG A 37 -16.56 8.13 1.62
N VAL A 38 -16.60 7.32 0.56
CA VAL A 38 -16.14 5.93 0.59
C VAL A 38 -14.61 5.91 0.65
N ILE A 39 -14.07 5.01 1.45
CA ILE A 39 -12.62 4.83 1.63
C ILE A 39 -12.01 4.33 0.30
N ASP A 40 -10.85 4.88 -0.10
CA ASP A 40 -10.15 4.42 -1.31
C ASP A 40 -9.68 2.97 -1.13
N ILE A 41 -10.09 2.08 -2.04
CA ILE A 41 -9.75 0.66 -1.96
C ILE A 41 -8.25 0.40 -1.98
N ALA A 42 -7.46 1.24 -2.67
CA ALA A 42 -6.01 1.09 -2.69
C ALA A 42 -5.42 1.35 -1.29
N GLN A 43 -5.94 2.36 -0.58
CA GLN A 43 -5.53 2.65 0.79
C GLN A 43 -5.96 1.53 1.74
N ARG A 44 -7.19 1.01 1.57
CA ARG A 44 -7.70 -0.09 2.40
C ARG A 44 -6.89 -1.37 2.20
N VAL A 45 -6.61 -1.74 0.95
CA VAL A 45 -5.79 -2.92 0.61
C VAL A 45 -4.37 -2.77 1.16
N ALA A 46 -3.76 -1.59 1.00
CA ALA A 46 -2.44 -1.32 1.57
C ALA A 46 -2.44 -1.48 3.09
N LYS A 47 -3.43 -0.88 3.78
CA LYS A 47 -3.58 -0.98 5.23
C LYS A 47 -3.76 -2.43 5.70
N LEU A 48 -4.67 -3.20 5.07
CA LEU A 48 -4.90 -4.60 5.43
C LEU A 48 -3.65 -5.46 5.21
N LYS A 49 -2.96 -5.27 4.09
CA LYS A 49 -1.70 -5.96 3.80
C LYS A 49 -0.65 -5.66 4.88
N TRP A 50 -0.63 -4.43 5.37
CA TRP A 50 0.26 -3.99 6.43
C TRP A 50 -0.11 -4.54 7.81
N GLU A 51 -1.39 -4.53 8.16
CA GLU A 51 -1.89 -5.14 9.40
C GLU A 51 -1.56 -6.64 9.44
N TRP A 52 -1.76 -7.34 8.32
CA TRP A 52 -1.37 -8.74 8.16
C TRP A 52 0.13 -8.95 8.35
N ALA A 53 0.97 -8.11 7.74
CA ALA A 53 2.42 -8.18 7.91
C ALA A 53 2.82 -7.95 9.38
N GLY A 54 2.24 -6.95 10.05
CA GLY A 54 2.49 -6.69 11.47
C GLY A 54 2.09 -7.86 12.36
N GLN A 55 0.95 -8.50 12.08
CA GLN A 55 0.50 -9.69 12.80
C GLN A 55 1.45 -10.88 12.60
N ILE A 56 2.02 -11.06 11.41
CA ILE A 56 3.02 -12.10 11.15
C ILE A 56 4.33 -11.85 11.87
N VAL A 57 4.76 -10.59 11.99
CA VAL A 57 5.98 -10.26 12.74
C VAL A 57 5.83 -10.57 14.23
N GLY A 58 4.64 -10.37 14.80
CA GLY A 58 4.35 -10.63 16.21
C GLY A 58 4.14 -12.11 16.56
N ARG A 59 4.11 -13.01 15.58
CA ARG A 59 3.96 -14.46 15.80
C ARG A 59 5.28 -15.05 16.32
N LYS A 60 5.20 -15.79 17.45
CA LYS A 60 6.33 -16.49 18.09
C LYS A 60 6.81 -17.71 17.28
N ASP A 61 6.01 -18.14 16.33
CA ASP A 61 6.29 -19.14 15.31
C ASP A 61 7.39 -18.56 14.39
N GLY A 62 8.65 -18.77 14.80
CA GLY A 62 9.88 -18.07 14.40
C GLY A 62 10.33 -18.15 12.93
N LEU A 63 9.41 -18.40 12.01
CA LEU A 63 9.70 -18.48 10.58
C LEU A 63 9.80 -17.10 9.92
N TRP A 64 9.16 -16.07 10.49
CA TRP A 64 9.06 -14.74 9.85
C TRP A 64 9.40 -13.56 10.74
N GLY A 65 9.14 -13.62 12.05
CA GLY A 65 9.47 -12.55 13.00
C GLY A 65 10.90 -12.01 12.86
N PRO A 66 11.94 -12.87 12.78
CA PRO A 66 13.33 -12.43 12.60
C PRO A 66 13.66 -11.91 11.18
N LYS A 67 12.98 -12.42 10.13
CA LYS A 67 13.31 -12.13 8.72
C LYS A 67 12.65 -10.86 8.18
N VAL A 68 11.56 -10.40 8.77
CA VAL A 68 10.82 -9.23 8.28
C VAL A 68 11.52 -7.89 8.58
N PRO A 69 12.18 -7.67 9.74
CA PRO A 69 12.98 -6.47 9.96
C PRO A 69 14.18 -6.36 9.01
N GLU A 70 14.75 -7.50 8.61
CA GLU A 70 15.82 -7.62 7.63
C GLU A 70 15.34 -7.30 6.20
N TRP A 71 14.04 -7.45 5.95
CA TRP A 71 13.45 -7.16 4.65
C TRP A 71 13.47 -5.65 4.34
N GLN A 72 14.32 -5.26 3.39
CA GLN A 72 14.34 -3.93 2.81
C GLN A 72 13.87 -3.98 1.35
N PRO A 73 12.94 -3.08 0.93
CA PRO A 73 12.57 -2.98 -0.47
C PRO A 73 13.79 -2.51 -1.26
N ASN A 74 14.25 -3.35 -2.19
CA ASN A 74 15.40 -3.05 -3.04
C ASN A 74 15.01 -1.96 -4.05
N THR A 75 15.15 -0.71 -3.63
CA THR A 75 14.61 0.47 -4.34
C THR A 75 15.56 0.94 -5.45
N GLY A 76 16.72 0.29 -5.62
CA GLY A 76 17.72 0.59 -6.64
C GLY A 76 18.24 -0.64 -7.37
N LYS A 77 19.02 -0.41 -8.43
CA LYS A 77 19.85 -1.46 -9.05
C LYS A 77 20.96 -1.83 -8.07
N ARG A 78 21.16 -3.13 -7.82
CA ARG A 78 22.25 -3.62 -6.97
C ARG A 78 23.58 -3.11 -7.55
N SER A 79 24.41 -2.47 -6.74
CA SER A 79 25.77 -2.13 -7.16
C SER A 79 26.54 -3.42 -7.48
N VAL A 80 27.33 -3.41 -8.55
CA VAL A 80 28.18 -4.54 -8.91
C VAL A 80 29.32 -4.60 -7.89
N GLY A 81 29.31 -5.58 -6.98
CA GLY A 81 30.31 -5.70 -5.91
C GLY A 81 29.86 -6.52 -4.70
N ARG A 82 30.74 -6.61 -3.68
CA ARG A 82 30.51 -7.38 -2.44
C ARG A 82 29.29 -6.82 -1.70
N PRO A 83 28.33 -7.68 -1.27
CA PRO A 83 27.21 -7.22 -0.47
C PRO A 83 27.69 -6.53 0.83
N PRO A 84 26.99 -5.48 1.30
CA PRO A 84 27.32 -4.80 2.55
C PRO A 84 27.28 -5.81 3.71
N LYS A 85 28.28 -5.75 4.59
CA LYS A 85 28.59 -6.81 5.56
C LYS A 85 27.65 -6.84 6.78
N SER A 86 26.83 -5.82 6.98
CA SER A 86 25.84 -5.77 8.05
C SER A 86 24.89 -4.58 7.83
N LEU A 87 23.62 -4.78 8.16
CA LEU A 87 22.63 -3.73 8.29
C LEU A 87 22.86 -3.01 9.64
N ASP A 88 23.25 -1.73 9.63
CA ASP A 88 23.44 -0.95 10.86
C ASP A 88 22.11 -0.81 11.63
N PRO A 89 21.98 -1.34 12.87
CA PRO A 89 20.73 -1.27 13.63
C PRO A 89 20.29 0.15 13.95
N ARG A 90 21.23 1.12 13.96
CA ARG A 90 20.99 2.49 14.43
C ARG A 90 20.24 3.39 13.44
N GLY A 91 20.13 2.98 12.17
CA GLY A 91 19.39 3.73 11.13
C GLY A 91 17.96 3.25 10.88
N THR A 92 17.53 2.18 11.56
CA THR A 92 16.26 1.51 11.23
C THR A 92 15.10 2.21 11.93
N LYS A 93 14.30 2.98 11.17
CA LYS A 93 13.02 3.47 11.69
C LYS A 93 12.19 2.26 12.17
N PRO A 94 11.59 2.31 13.37
CA PRO A 94 10.73 1.24 13.84
C PRO A 94 9.61 1.00 12.82
N TRP A 95 9.18 -0.26 12.69
CA TRP A 95 8.31 -0.74 11.61
C TRP A 95 7.00 0.05 11.47
N ASN A 96 6.49 0.57 12.59
CA ASN A 96 5.31 1.42 12.68
C ASN A 96 5.47 2.80 11.99
N LEU A 97 6.70 3.31 11.86
CA LEU A 97 6.99 4.60 11.22
C LEU A 97 7.27 4.51 9.71
N LYS A 98 7.33 3.30 9.14
CA LYS A 98 7.51 3.06 7.70
C LYS A 98 6.19 2.99 6.92
N LEU A 99 5.07 2.87 7.62
CA LEU A 99 3.73 2.70 7.03
C LEU A 99 3.31 3.87 6.14
N PRO A 100 3.40 5.15 6.56
CA PRO A 100 2.89 6.26 5.76
C PRO A 100 3.69 6.48 4.48
N THR A 101 5.02 6.42 4.58
CA THR A 101 5.94 6.59 3.45
C THR A 101 5.80 5.49 2.40
N TYR A 102 5.57 4.24 2.83
CA TYR A 102 5.36 3.14 1.91
C TYR A 102 3.97 3.17 1.27
N VAL A 103 2.91 3.51 2.02
CA VAL A 103 1.58 3.70 1.44
C VAL A 103 1.66 4.74 0.32
N GLN A 104 2.35 5.86 0.55
CA GLN A 104 2.61 6.88 -0.48
C GLN A 104 3.36 6.33 -1.70
N GLN A 105 4.47 5.59 -1.50
CA GLN A 105 5.25 5.01 -2.60
C GLN A 105 4.42 4.05 -3.48
N TRP A 106 3.54 3.24 -2.89
CA TRP A 106 2.71 2.28 -3.61
C TRP A 106 1.47 2.90 -4.26
N THR A 107 0.94 3.98 -3.68
CA THR A 107 -0.18 4.71 -4.26
C THR A 107 0.23 5.66 -5.39
N SER A 108 1.49 6.10 -5.42
CA SER A 108 2.04 7.04 -6.41
C SER A 108 2.61 6.38 -7.68
N ILE A 109 2.75 5.05 -7.73
CA ILE A 109 3.14 4.30 -8.94
C ILE A 109 1.91 4.03 -9.85
N GLY A 110 0.88 4.87 -9.78
CA GLY A 110 -0.38 4.73 -10.50
C GLY A 110 -0.61 5.83 -11.50
#